data_AF-A0A193QMP7-F1
#
_entry.id   AF-A0A193QMP7-F1
#
_cell.length_a   1.000
_cell.length_b   1.000
_cell.length_c   1.000
_cell.angle_alpha   90.00
_cell.angle_beta   90.00
_cell.angle_gamma   90.00
#
_symmetry.space_group_name_H-M   'P 1'
#
loop_
_entity.id
_entity.type
_entity.pdbx_description
1 polymer ?
#
loop_
_entity_poly.entity_id
_entity_poly.type
_entity_poly.pdbx_seq_one_letter_code
_entity_poly.pdbx_strand_id
1 'polypeptide(L)'
;MNGSLPRRGRKRRLGVALAVLALGGCAGGPADDNPVRAWLTSVADPGCTGGGAVVNRQTPPMLYRALASCIRAQHYQDGVLLFALAGSYSWYDALRVDSDEAREAHSLLLAETLKSVDKSRRQAFWMVAKAILADKQGRQTICQRIQAIGKPAYLPDYLSSFAAAGALTRPMDDEAMWKNAMAGYVHCPTDMLVIR
;
A
#
# COMPACT_ATOMS: atom_id res chain seq x y z
N MET A 1 -50.10 43.77 -42.33
CA MET A 1 -50.93 44.70 -41.54
C MET A 1 -50.02 45.45 -40.58
N ASN A 2 -49.89 46.74 -40.82
CA ASN A 2 -49.08 47.69 -40.06
C ASN A 2 -49.67 47.92 -38.66
N GLY A 3 -48.81 48.03 -37.65
CA GLY A 3 -49.22 48.37 -36.28
C GLY A 3 -48.04 48.77 -35.42
N SER A 4 -47.67 50.03 -35.52
CA SER A 4 -46.57 50.72 -34.84
C SER A 4 -46.81 50.87 -33.33
N LEU A 5 -45.83 50.53 -32.50
CA LEU A 5 -45.79 50.85 -31.06
C LEU A 5 -45.18 52.24 -30.82
N PRO A 6 -45.71 53.05 -29.87
CA PRO A 6 -45.14 54.35 -29.56
C PRO A 6 -43.96 54.27 -28.58
N ARG A 7 -42.94 55.11 -28.83
CA ARG A 7 -41.88 55.50 -27.90
C ARG A 7 -42.47 56.20 -26.66
N ARG A 8 -42.08 55.79 -25.46
CA ARG A 8 -42.11 56.67 -24.28
C ARG A 8 -41.00 56.34 -23.27
N GLY A 9 -40.20 57.36 -22.98
CA GLY A 9 -39.82 57.69 -21.61
C GLY A 9 -38.66 56.93 -20.99
N ARG A 10 -37.43 57.32 -21.36
CA ARG A 10 -36.23 57.11 -20.54
C ARG A 10 -36.40 57.82 -19.19
N LYS A 11 -36.51 57.06 -18.09
CA LYS A 11 -36.14 57.53 -16.75
C LYS A 11 -35.11 56.57 -16.16
N ARG A 12 -33.87 57.07 -16.05
CA ARG A 12 -32.79 56.45 -15.27
C ARG A 12 -33.23 56.39 -13.82
N ARG A 13 -33.20 55.20 -13.21
CA ARG A 13 -33.05 55.04 -11.77
C ARG A 13 -31.98 53.98 -11.51
N LEU A 14 -31.05 54.39 -10.66
CA LEU A 14 -29.95 53.63 -10.06
C LEU A 14 -30.47 52.45 -9.21
N GLY A 15 -29.64 51.41 -9.09
CA GLY A 15 -29.74 50.36 -8.07
C GLY A 15 -30.60 49.18 -8.52
N VAL A 16 -30.23 47.91 -8.36
CA VAL A 16 -29.24 47.26 -7.49
C VAL A 16 -28.76 46.02 -8.25
N ALA A 17 -27.46 45.79 -8.35
CA ALA A 17 -26.93 44.53 -8.85
C ALA A 17 -27.20 43.45 -7.79
N LEU A 18 -28.19 42.58 -8.03
CA LEU A 18 -28.33 41.34 -7.26
C LEU A 18 -27.20 40.40 -7.68
N ALA A 19 -26.14 40.38 -6.89
CA ALA A 19 -25.11 39.37 -6.96
C ALA A 19 -25.71 38.04 -6.48
N VAL A 20 -25.91 37.10 -7.41
CA VAL A 20 -26.23 35.71 -7.09
C VAL A 20 -24.96 35.06 -6.55
N LEU A 21 -24.84 35.01 -5.22
CA LEU A 21 -23.83 34.21 -4.54
C LEU A 21 -24.24 32.74 -4.64
N ALA A 22 -23.74 32.06 -5.67
CA ALA A 22 -23.73 30.61 -5.71
C ALA A 22 -22.75 30.12 -4.63
N LEU A 23 -23.27 29.78 -3.45
CA LEU A 23 -22.54 29.01 -2.44
C LEU A 23 -22.37 27.59 -3.00
N GLY A 24 -21.33 27.40 -3.81
CA GLY A 24 -20.80 26.08 -4.10
C GLY A 24 -20.21 25.51 -2.82
N GLY A 25 -21.01 24.75 -2.08
CA GLY A 25 -20.52 23.93 -0.98
C GLY A 25 -19.65 22.82 -1.57
N CYS A 26 -18.35 22.85 -1.31
CA CYS A 26 -17.50 21.69 -1.51
C CYS A 26 -18.03 20.57 -0.60
N ALA A 27 -18.71 19.58 -1.17
CA ALA A 27 -18.97 18.32 -0.49
C ALA A 27 -17.63 17.59 -0.32
N GLY A 28 -16.87 17.97 0.71
CA GLY A 28 -15.81 17.12 1.24
C GLY A 28 -16.47 15.85 1.72
N GLY A 29 -16.25 14.74 1.01
CA GLY A 29 -16.64 13.42 1.50
C GLY A 29 -15.99 13.15 2.86
N PRO A 30 -16.49 12.16 3.62
CA PRO A 30 -15.88 11.80 4.91
C PRO A 30 -14.38 11.59 4.72
N ALA A 31 -13.59 12.20 5.61
CA ALA A 31 -12.17 11.95 5.66
C ALA A 31 -11.95 10.43 5.79
N ASP A 32 -11.08 9.89 4.95
CA ASP A 32 -10.70 8.49 5.04
C ASP A 32 -9.74 8.33 6.21
N ASP A 33 -10.26 7.89 7.35
CA ASP A 33 -9.51 7.76 8.60
C ASP A 33 -8.50 6.59 8.58
N ASN A 34 -8.34 5.89 7.45
CA ASN A 34 -7.37 4.80 7.32
C ASN A 34 -5.97 5.33 6.97
N PRO A 35 -5.01 5.39 7.92
CA PRO A 35 -3.68 5.95 7.69
C PRO A 35 -2.88 5.18 6.64
N VAL A 36 -3.22 3.91 6.41
CA VAL A 36 -2.57 3.05 5.41
C VAL A 36 -2.72 3.59 4.00
N ARG A 37 -3.89 4.15 3.66
CA ARG A 37 -4.12 4.70 2.32
C ARG A 37 -3.20 5.89 2.08
N ALA A 38 -2.98 6.72 3.09
CA ALA A 38 -2.04 7.84 3.02
C ALA A 38 -0.59 7.37 2.84
N TRP A 39 -0.16 6.29 3.50
CA TRP A 39 1.19 5.74 3.28
C TRP A 39 1.38 5.15 1.89
N LEU A 40 0.37 4.46 1.36
CA LEU A 40 0.41 3.91 0.01
C LEU A 40 0.47 5.02 -1.05
N THR A 41 -0.16 6.18 -0.82
CA THR A 41 -0.11 7.30 -1.77
C THR A 41 1.11 8.20 -1.60
N SER A 42 1.77 8.19 -0.42
CA SER A 42 2.92 9.05 -0.13
C SER A 42 4.27 8.52 -0.63
N VAL A 43 4.37 7.21 -0.91
CA VAL A 43 5.60 6.59 -1.43
C VAL A 43 5.58 6.50 -2.95
N ALA A 44 6.74 6.51 -3.61
CA ALA A 44 6.81 6.35 -5.06
C ALA A 44 6.34 4.96 -5.53
N ASP A 45 5.78 4.88 -6.74
CA ASP A 45 5.54 3.61 -7.43
C ASP A 45 6.84 3.17 -8.11
N PRO A 46 7.46 2.05 -7.70
CA PRO A 46 8.60 1.53 -8.44
C PRO A 46 8.17 0.85 -9.76
N GLY A 47 6.87 0.69 -10.03
CA GLY A 47 6.35 -0.14 -11.11
C GLY A 47 6.40 -1.63 -10.75
N CYS A 48 6.16 -2.49 -11.74
CA CYS A 48 6.32 -3.93 -11.53
C CYS A 48 7.80 -4.32 -11.57
N THR A 49 8.48 -4.26 -10.43
CA THR A 49 9.88 -4.67 -10.28
C THR A 49 9.94 -6.06 -9.67
N GLY A 50 9.68 -7.09 -10.48
CA GLY A 50 9.97 -8.47 -10.12
C GLY A 50 11.46 -8.80 -10.23
N GLY A 51 11.91 -9.83 -9.52
CA GLY A 51 13.30 -10.31 -9.61
C GLY A 51 14.34 -9.47 -8.85
N GLY A 52 15.58 -9.44 -9.36
CA GLY A 52 16.77 -8.90 -8.65
C GLY A 52 16.81 -7.39 -8.44
N ALA A 53 15.77 -6.65 -8.86
CA ALA A 53 15.63 -5.22 -8.59
C ALA A 53 15.07 -4.92 -7.18
N VAL A 54 14.54 -5.95 -6.49
CA VAL A 54 14.02 -5.81 -5.14
C VAL A 54 15.16 -5.85 -4.13
N VAL A 55 15.21 -4.85 -3.25
CA VAL A 55 16.28 -4.67 -2.25
C VAL A 55 15.70 -4.38 -0.87
N ASN A 56 16.47 -4.67 0.17
CA ASN A 56 16.03 -4.55 1.57
C ASN A 56 15.85 -3.11 2.12
N ARG A 57 15.86 -2.11 1.24
CA ARG A 57 15.58 -0.70 1.58
C ARG A 57 14.17 -0.25 1.19
N GLN A 58 13.42 -1.10 0.49
CA GLN A 58 12.05 -0.81 0.10
C GLN A 58 11.10 -1.14 1.25
N THR A 59 10.31 -0.16 1.68
CA THR A 59 9.34 -0.33 2.77
C THR A 59 8.11 -1.11 2.30
N PRO A 60 7.28 -1.64 3.21
CA PRO A 60 6.09 -2.40 2.82
C PRO A 60 5.10 -1.57 1.98
N PRO A 61 4.83 -0.28 2.28
CA PRO A 61 4.04 0.54 1.36
C PRO A 61 4.59 0.57 -0.07
N MET A 62 5.91 0.68 -0.25
CA MET A 62 6.54 0.67 -1.59
C MET A 62 6.38 -0.68 -2.29
N LEU A 63 6.63 -1.78 -1.56
CA LEU A 63 6.51 -3.13 -2.11
C LEU A 63 5.07 -3.48 -2.46
N TYR A 64 4.11 -3.02 -1.66
CA TYR A 64 2.69 -3.19 -1.94
C TYR A 64 2.22 -2.36 -3.15
N ARG A 65 2.74 -1.14 -3.34
CA ARG A 65 2.54 -0.41 -4.60
C ARG A 65 3.08 -1.19 -5.81
N ALA A 66 4.29 -1.74 -5.69
CA ALA A 66 4.89 -2.58 -6.72
C ALA A 66 4.03 -3.81 -7.03
N LEU A 67 3.47 -4.45 -5.99
CA LEU A 67 2.53 -5.56 -6.13
C LEU A 67 1.30 -5.16 -6.95
N ALA A 68 0.65 -4.04 -6.62
CA ALA A 68 -0.49 -3.54 -7.37
C ALA A 68 -0.12 -3.30 -8.85
N SER A 69 1.07 -2.75 -9.10
CA SER A 69 1.59 -2.56 -10.45
C SER A 69 1.83 -3.89 -11.20
N CYS A 70 2.37 -4.92 -10.55
CA CYS A 70 2.49 -6.25 -11.15
C CYS A 70 1.14 -6.91 -11.43
N ILE A 71 0.15 -6.76 -10.53
CA ILE A 71 -1.20 -7.29 -10.76
C ILE A 71 -1.86 -6.60 -11.96
N ARG A 72 -1.74 -5.27 -12.08
CA ARG A 72 -2.25 -4.51 -13.24
C ARG A 72 -1.59 -4.93 -14.54
N ALA A 73 -0.28 -5.18 -14.52
CA ALA A 73 0.50 -5.68 -15.65
C ALA A 73 0.31 -7.19 -15.92
N GLN A 74 -0.45 -7.90 -15.07
CA GLN A 74 -0.64 -9.36 -15.15
C GLN A 74 0.66 -10.17 -14.96
N HIS A 75 1.71 -9.56 -14.41
CA HIS A 75 2.96 -10.20 -14.03
C HIS A 75 2.79 -10.88 -12.66
N TYR A 76 1.91 -11.87 -12.59
CA TYR A 76 1.47 -12.43 -11.30
C TYR A 76 2.58 -13.12 -10.52
N GLN A 77 3.52 -13.80 -11.20
CA GLN A 77 4.65 -14.48 -10.55
C GLN A 77 5.56 -13.50 -9.81
N ASP A 78 5.88 -12.37 -10.45
CA ASP A 78 6.62 -11.27 -9.83
C ASP A 78 5.85 -10.68 -8.64
N GLY A 79 4.53 -10.56 -8.79
CA GLY A 79 3.62 -10.20 -7.71
C GLY A 79 3.71 -11.14 -6.51
N VAL A 80 3.91 -12.45 -6.70
CA VAL A 80 3.99 -13.39 -5.56
C VAL A 80 5.22 -13.11 -4.69
N LEU A 81 6.38 -12.80 -5.30
CA LEU A 81 7.56 -12.41 -4.55
C LEU A 81 7.32 -11.11 -3.76
N LEU A 82 6.72 -10.10 -4.40
CA LEU A 82 6.43 -8.82 -3.76
C LEU A 82 5.41 -8.96 -2.62
N PHE A 83 4.37 -9.78 -2.82
CA PHE A 83 3.41 -10.13 -1.78
C PHE A 83 4.08 -10.77 -0.57
N ALA A 84 4.90 -11.80 -0.81
CA ALA A 84 5.58 -12.53 0.24
C ALA A 84 6.57 -11.63 1.00
N LEU A 85 7.38 -10.84 0.28
CA LEU A 85 8.35 -9.93 0.89
C LEU A 85 7.66 -8.79 1.65
N ALA A 86 6.68 -8.11 1.04
CA ALA A 86 5.97 -6.99 1.67
C ALA A 86 5.27 -7.43 2.96
N GLY A 87 4.67 -8.61 2.96
CA GLY A 87 4.02 -9.15 4.14
C GLY A 87 5.00 -9.61 5.22
N SER A 88 6.12 -10.25 4.85
CA SER A 88 7.19 -10.54 5.82
C SER A 88 7.78 -9.27 6.43
N TYR A 89 8.02 -8.23 5.63
CA TYR A 89 8.54 -6.96 6.12
C TYR A 89 7.53 -6.22 7.01
N SER A 90 6.27 -6.10 6.59
CA SER A 90 5.26 -5.43 7.42
C SER A 90 4.95 -6.19 8.71
N TRP A 91 5.01 -7.52 8.70
CA TRP A 91 4.86 -8.31 9.93
C TRP A 91 6.08 -8.14 10.85
N TYR A 92 7.29 -8.18 10.30
CA TYR A 92 8.51 -7.87 11.05
C TYR A 92 8.48 -6.45 11.63
N ASP A 93 8.07 -5.45 10.85
CA ASP A 93 7.94 -4.07 11.27
C ASP A 93 6.91 -3.93 12.40
N ALA A 94 5.79 -4.65 12.33
CA ALA A 94 4.81 -4.72 13.41
C ALA A 94 5.37 -5.35 14.69
N LEU A 95 6.20 -6.38 14.59
CA LEU A 95 6.88 -6.99 15.75
C LEU A 95 7.89 -6.04 16.39
N ARG A 96 8.53 -5.16 15.61
CA ARG A 96 9.47 -4.15 16.14
C ARG A 96 8.75 -3.00 16.85
N VAL A 97 7.59 -2.59 16.33
CA VAL A 97 6.77 -1.53 16.94
C VAL A 97 6.01 -2.04 18.16
N ASP A 98 5.64 -3.33 18.15
CA ASP A 98 4.97 -4.05 19.23
C ASP A 98 3.65 -3.43 19.70
N SER A 99 2.87 -2.90 18.76
CA SER A 99 1.53 -2.36 19.03
C SER A 99 0.45 -3.07 18.20
N ASP A 100 -0.78 -3.06 18.70
CA ASP A 100 -1.91 -3.67 18.01
C ASP A 100 -2.23 -2.93 16.73
N GLU A 101 -2.08 -1.61 16.71
CA GLU A 101 -2.24 -0.77 15.53
C GLU A 101 -1.22 -1.12 14.44
N ALA A 102 0.02 -1.45 14.82
CA ALA A 102 1.03 -1.90 13.87
C ALA A 102 0.71 -3.28 13.29
N ARG A 103 0.17 -4.19 14.09
CA ARG A 103 -0.31 -5.51 13.63
C ARG A 103 -1.54 -5.39 12.73
N GLU A 104 -2.45 -4.47 13.04
CA GLU A 104 -3.60 -4.17 12.19
C GLU A 104 -3.16 -3.55 10.85
N ALA A 105 -2.20 -2.61 10.89
CA ALA A 105 -1.63 -1.98 9.71
C ALA A 105 -1.05 -2.98 8.71
N HIS A 106 -0.40 -4.05 9.17
CA HIS A 106 0.05 -5.15 8.32
C HIS A 106 -1.08 -5.72 7.44
N SER A 107 -2.23 -6.02 8.04
CA SER A 107 -3.39 -6.57 7.34
C SER A 107 -4.04 -5.55 6.41
N LEU A 108 -4.17 -4.30 6.87
CA LEU A 108 -4.78 -3.21 6.12
C LEU A 108 -3.96 -2.83 4.87
N LEU A 109 -2.62 -2.86 4.93
CA LEU A 109 -1.74 -2.58 3.80
C LEU A 109 -2.06 -3.49 2.60
N LEU A 110 -2.13 -4.79 2.84
CA LEU A 110 -2.50 -5.75 1.80
C LEU A 110 -3.92 -5.51 1.30
N ALA A 111 -4.87 -5.30 2.22
CA ALA A 111 -6.28 -5.10 1.87
C ALA A 111 -6.49 -3.88 0.97
N GLU A 112 -5.95 -2.72 1.33
CA GLU A 112 -6.06 -1.48 0.55
C GLU A 112 -5.35 -1.60 -0.80
N THR A 113 -4.19 -2.25 -0.83
CA THR A 113 -3.48 -2.54 -2.08
C THR A 113 -4.33 -3.36 -3.04
N LEU A 114 -4.98 -4.43 -2.54
CA LEU A 114 -5.81 -5.30 -3.35
C LEU A 114 -7.17 -4.66 -3.73
N LYS A 115 -7.67 -3.69 -2.97
CA LYS A 115 -8.82 -2.86 -3.35
C LYS A 115 -8.49 -1.94 -4.53
N SER A 116 -7.22 -1.54 -4.70
CA SER A 116 -6.77 -0.64 -5.79
C SER A 116 -6.65 -1.31 -7.17
N VAL A 117 -6.89 -2.63 -7.26
CA VAL A 117 -6.79 -3.41 -8.50
C VAL A 117 -8.13 -4.06 -8.86
N ASP A 118 -8.37 -4.25 -10.16
CA ASP A 118 -9.60 -4.85 -10.67
C ASP A 118 -9.84 -6.25 -10.10
N LYS A 119 -11.12 -6.58 -9.86
CA LYS A 119 -11.53 -7.86 -9.24
C LYS A 119 -11.00 -9.09 -9.98
N SER A 120 -11.09 -9.10 -11.32
CA SER A 120 -10.63 -10.22 -12.14
C SER A 120 -9.12 -10.44 -12.03
N ARG A 121 -8.33 -9.36 -12.10
CA ARG A 121 -6.87 -9.41 -11.94
C ARG A 121 -6.46 -9.85 -10.53
N ARG A 122 -7.16 -9.36 -9.50
CA ARG A 122 -6.97 -9.82 -8.11
C ARG A 122 -7.24 -11.31 -7.95
N GLN A 123 -8.31 -11.83 -8.56
CA GLN A 123 -8.63 -13.26 -8.52
C GLN A 123 -7.56 -14.09 -9.23
N ALA A 124 -7.11 -13.66 -10.41
CA ALA A 124 -6.04 -14.33 -11.15
C ALA A 124 -4.72 -14.33 -10.37
N PHE A 125 -4.36 -13.20 -9.75
CA PHE A 125 -3.21 -13.13 -8.85
C PHE A 125 -3.32 -14.14 -7.70
N TRP A 126 -4.45 -14.20 -7.01
CA TRP A 126 -4.63 -15.13 -5.89
C TRP A 126 -4.56 -16.60 -6.30
N MET A 127 -5.04 -16.94 -7.50
CA MET A 127 -4.89 -18.29 -8.05
C MET A 127 -3.41 -18.66 -8.22
N VAL A 128 -2.61 -17.75 -8.79
CA VAL A 128 -1.16 -17.95 -8.97
C VAL A 128 -0.44 -18.00 -7.61
N ALA A 129 -0.73 -17.06 -6.70
CA ALA A 129 -0.13 -17.01 -5.37
C ALA A 129 -0.42 -18.29 -4.57
N LYS A 130 -1.67 -18.77 -4.57
CA LYS A 130 -2.05 -20.00 -3.90
C LYS A 130 -1.34 -21.22 -4.50
N ALA A 131 -1.25 -21.31 -5.82
CA ALA A 131 -0.56 -22.41 -6.48
C ALA A 131 0.93 -22.46 -6.09
N ILE A 132 1.62 -21.32 -6.16
CA ILE A 132 3.06 -21.22 -5.84
C ILE A 132 3.33 -21.48 -4.35
N LEU A 133 2.53 -20.88 -3.46
CA LEU A 133 2.78 -20.96 -2.02
C LEU A 133 2.29 -22.26 -1.40
N ALA A 134 1.33 -22.98 -2.01
CA ALA A 134 0.95 -24.32 -1.58
C ALA A 134 2.00 -25.36 -1.99
N ASP A 135 2.60 -25.21 -3.18
CA ASP A 135 3.68 -26.08 -3.64
C ASP A 135 4.94 -25.93 -2.79
N LYS A 136 5.56 -27.05 -2.41
CA LYS A 136 6.74 -27.06 -1.53
C LYS A 136 7.94 -26.39 -2.21
N GLN A 137 8.18 -26.68 -3.49
CA GLN A 137 9.32 -26.15 -4.23
C GLN A 137 9.12 -24.67 -4.58
N GLY A 138 7.91 -24.28 -4.97
CA GLY A 138 7.51 -22.89 -5.20
C GLY A 138 7.69 -22.04 -3.95
N ARG A 139 7.17 -22.49 -2.81
CA ARG A 139 7.36 -21.81 -1.52
C ARG A 139 8.84 -21.74 -1.13
N GLN A 140 9.60 -22.82 -1.27
CA GLN A 140 11.04 -22.82 -1.00
C GLN A 140 11.79 -21.81 -1.86
N THR A 141 11.44 -21.69 -3.15
CA THR A 141 12.04 -20.71 -4.07
C THR A 141 11.77 -19.27 -3.62
N ILE A 142 10.53 -18.98 -3.19
CA ILE A 142 10.17 -17.67 -2.63
C ILE A 142 10.98 -17.38 -1.36
N CYS A 143 11.07 -18.34 -0.45
CA CYS A 143 11.80 -18.19 0.79
C CYS A 143 13.30 -17.96 0.58
N GLN A 144 13.93 -18.69 -0.34
CA GLN A 144 15.34 -18.48 -0.70
C GLN A 144 15.57 -17.07 -1.25
N ARG A 145 14.64 -16.55 -2.07
CA ARG A 145 14.73 -15.17 -2.57
C ARG A 145 14.60 -14.14 -1.45
N ILE A 146 13.64 -14.29 -0.55
CA ILE A 146 13.46 -13.39 0.60
C ILE A 146 14.70 -13.40 1.49
N GLN A 147 15.27 -14.58 1.75
CA GLN A 147 16.52 -14.72 2.52
C GLN A 147 17.71 -14.06 1.83
N ALA A 148 17.84 -14.20 0.51
CA ALA A 148 18.91 -13.57 -0.26
C ALA A 148 18.81 -12.04 -0.27
N ILE A 149 17.59 -11.48 -0.28
CA ILE A 149 17.36 -10.03 -0.14
C ILE A 149 17.71 -9.57 1.29
N GLY A 150 17.36 -10.38 2.29
CA GLY A 150 17.65 -10.13 3.70
C GLY A 150 16.59 -9.27 4.39
N LYS A 151 16.80 -9.05 5.69
CA LYS A 151 15.91 -8.23 6.53
C LYS A 151 15.95 -6.75 6.16
N PRO A 152 14.90 -5.98 6.52
CA PRO A 152 14.87 -4.53 6.35
C PRO A 152 16.14 -3.81 6.82
N ALA A 153 16.68 -2.96 5.95
CA ALA A 153 17.78 -2.02 6.25
C ALA A 153 17.25 -0.59 6.52
N TYR A 154 16.02 -0.50 7.04
CA TYR A 154 15.31 0.75 7.34
C TYR A 154 14.63 0.70 8.73
N LEU A 155 14.36 1.87 9.29
CA LEU A 155 13.45 2.03 10.44
C LEU A 155 12.01 2.15 9.94
N PRO A 156 11.01 1.57 10.63
CA PRO A 156 9.64 1.53 10.16
C PRO A 156 8.94 2.87 10.45
N ASP A 157 9.49 3.97 9.95
CA ASP A 157 9.04 5.34 10.22
C ASP A 157 7.58 5.56 9.78
N TYR A 158 7.12 4.79 8.79
CA TYR A 158 5.72 4.80 8.36
C TYR A 158 4.75 4.29 9.45
N LEU A 159 5.23 3.57 10.47
CA LEU A 159 4.47 3.15 11.66
C LEU A 159 4.80 4.01 12.90
N SER A 160 5.56 5.09 12.76
CA SER A 160 6.05 5.88 13.90
C SER A 160 4.95 6.44 14.80
N SER A 161 3.76 6.72 14.26
CA SER A 161 2.60 7.16 15.03
C SER A 161 2.09 6.12 16.04
N PHE A 162 2.48 4.85 15.88
CA PHE A 162 2.09 3.74 16.74
C PHE A 162 3.21 3.25 17.66
N ALA A 163 4.41 3.82 17.51
CA ALA A 163 5.56 3.44 18.32
C ALA A 163 5.54 4.18 19.65
N ALA A 164 5.80 3.47 20.75
CA ALA A 164 6.13 4.12 22.02
C ALA A 164 7.41 4.96 21.87
N ALA A 165 7.55 6.00 22.69
CA ALA A 165 8.74 6.85 22.66
C ALA A 165 10.02 6.00 22.85
N GLY A 166 10.92 6.03 21.87
CA GLY A 166 12.16 5.23 21.87
C GLY A 166 12.02 3.77 21.37
N ALA A 167 10.82 3.30 21.02
CA ALA A 167 10.59 1.92 20.58
C ALA A 167 11.26 1.56 19.24
N LEU A 168 11.56 2.56 18.40
CA LEU A 168 12.17 2.33 17.08
C LEU A 168 13.70 2.16 17.11
N THR A 169 14.31 1.93 18.28
CA THR A 169 15.73 1.54 18.36
C THR A 169 15.92 0.07 17.93
N ARG A 170 17.10 -0.29 17.40
CA ARG A 170 17.39 -1.65 16.90
C ARG A 170 17.00 -2.73 17.94
N PRO A 171 16.19 -3.75 17.58
CA PRO A 171 15.73 -4.77 18.53
C PRO A 171 16.89 -5.56 19.13
N MET A 172 16.73 -6.01 20.40
CA MET A 172 17.72 -6.86 21.08
C MET A 172 17.86 -8.25 20.43
N ASP A 173 16.84 -8.74 19.70
CA ASP A 173 16.83 -10.04 19.01
C ASP A 173 16.37 -9.92 17.55
N ASP A 174 17.05 -9.04 16.83
CA ASP A 174 16.72 -8.64 15.47
C ASP A 174 16.68 -9.81 14.46
N GLU A 175 17.54 -10.81 14.65
CA GLU A 175 17.63 -11.98 13.78
C GLU A 175 16.50 -12.99 14.05
N ALA A 176 16.16 -13.26 15.31
CA ALA A 176 15.04 -14.17 15.60
C ALA A 176 13.71 -13.54 15.19
N MET A 177 13.52 -12.24 15.40
CA MET A 177 12.32 -11.53 14.93
C MET A 177 12.15 -11.65 13.42
N TRP A 178 13.24 -11.51 12.65
CA TRP A 178 13.18 -11.68 11.20
C TRP A 178 12.81 -13.11 10.79
N LYS A 179 13.42 -14.12 11.41
CA LYS A 179 13.08 -15.53 11.19
C LYS A 179 11.63 -15.82 11.52
N ASN A 180 11.14 -15.31 12.66
CA ASN A 180 9.75 -15.43 13.09
C ASN A 180 8.81 -14.77 12.10
N ALA A 181 9.18 -13.63 11.53
CA ALA A 181 8.35 -12.94 10.56
C ALA A 181 8.19 -13.73 9.25
N MET A 182 9.29 -14.28 8.73
CA MET A 182 9.24 -15.15 7.54
C MET A 182 8.48 -16.47 7.81
N ALA A 183 8.70 -17.09 8.98
CA ALA A 183 8.01 -18.32 9.36
C ALA A 183 6.51 -18.11 9.59
N GLY A 184 6.15 -17.01 10.25
CA GLY A 184 4.76 -16.67 10.57
C GLY A 184 3.94 -16.25 9.35
N TYR A 185 4.53 -15.54 8.39
CA TYR A 185 3.79 -14.99 7.25
C TYR A 185 3.75 -15.91 6.03
N VAL A 186 4.91 -16.41 5.59
CA VAL A 186 5.05 -17.20 4.34
C VAL A 186 5.45 -18.66 4.61
N HIS A 187 5.52 -19.07 5.88
CA HIS A 187 5.90 -20.42 6.30
C HIS A 187 7.26 -20.85 5.74
N CYS A 188 8.22 -19.92 5.73
CA CYS A 188 9.59 -20.24 5.37
C CYS A 188 10.25 -21.11 6.44
N PRO A 189 10.98 -22.17 6.05
CA PRO A 189 11.78 -22.93 6.99
C PRO A 189 12.87 -22.05 7.60
N THR A 190 13.03 -22.12 8.92
CA THR A 190 13.99 -21.33 9.71
C THR A 190 15.40 -21.92 9.73
N ASP A 191 15.50 -23.21 9.36
CA ASP A 191 16.74 -24.00 9.47
C ASP A 191 17.39 -24.25 8.10
N MET A 192 17.07 -23.42 7.10
CA MET A 192 17.71 -23.55 5.79
C MET A 192 19.18 -23.18 5.91
N LEU A 193 20.03 -24.21 6.00
CA LEU A 193 21.47 -24.10 5.82
C LEU A 193 21.71 -23.40 4.49
N VAL A 194 22.25 -22.18 4.56
CA VAL A 194 22.74 -21.47 3.38
C VAL A 194 23.98 -22.23 2.92
N ILE A 195 23.80 -23.20 2.02
CA ILE A 195 24.92 -23.78 1.27
C ILE A 195 25.35 -22.68 0.30
N ARG A 196 26.42 -21.97 0.66
CA ARG A 196 27.10 -21.00 -0.21
C ARG A 196 27.94 -21.73 -1.24
#